data_AF-E7RZL3-F1
#
_entry.id   AF-E7RZL3-F1
#
_cell.length_a   1.000
_cell.length_b   1.000
_cell.length_c   1.000
_cell.angle_alpha   90.00
_cell.angle_beta   90.00
_cell.angle_gamma   90.00
#
_symmetry.space_group_name_H-M   'P 1'
#
loop_
_entity.id
_entity.type
_entity.pdbx_description
1 polymer ?
#
loop_
_entity_poly.entity_id
_entity_poly.type
_entity_poly.pdbx_seq_one_letter_code
_entity_poly.pdbx_strand_id
1 'polypeptide(L)'
;MSLTDTALKALKPKDASYIVSDDRGLYVEVLPSGSIVWRYRYRLDGKREKLTLGKYPALTLKNARLKWDEAAHQVAMGESPAKKKQQEKVSGAENTTVVDFAERFFKDIQSRDRKDVTMPRRYLEKDILPHIGSKPVRDITAEDVRNVIWRKKEQGFDAAAGQVRGLLKRMFDYALTCGLIQANPVMALPMRHVYRAAARDRALTPDEIKLFLRAMQTSNIRRQFKIAFQLILMTLVRKSELMLAQWKDVHVNEGEWHIPVENSKTGKLHIVYLSTQAQTLFKELKPLASSSDWVLPGRGTLAKPFANNALNQALKVSLQGQEIPAFTIHDLRRTASTLLHEQGWPSDVVEKALNHTIGGVRGVYNRAEYAEQRREMLQAWADYIDGLAPSTNLVV
;
A
#
# COMPACT_ATOMS: atom_id res chain seq x y z
N MET A 1 41.37 -21.48 28.16
CA MET A 1 40.26 -22.10 28.92
C MET A 1 39.18 -22.43 27.91
N SER A 2 38.75 -23.67 27.83
CA SER A 2 37.69 -24.09 26.91
C SER A 2 36.34 -23.53 27.37
N LEU A 3 35.55 -23.03 26.42
CA LEU A 3 34.21 -22.53 26.66
C LEU A 3 33.27 -23.66 27.08
N THR A 4 32.32 -23.32 27.95
CA THR A 4 31.20 -24.18 28.36
C THR A 4 29.88 -23.49 28.01
N ASP A 5 28.81 -24.26 27.80
CA ASP A 5 27.48 -23.68 27.53
C ASP A 5 27.00 -22.78 28.67
N THR A 6 27.34 -23.10 29.93
CA THR A 6 27.06 -22.27 31.10
C THR A 6 27.79 -20.92 31.01
N ALA A 7 29.07 -20.91 30.63
CA ALA A 7 29.83 -19.68 30.46
C ALA A 7 29.28 -18.81 29.33
N LEU A 8 28.85 -19.43 28.21
CA LEU A 8 28.26 -18.73 27.07
C LEU A 8 26.93 -18.04 27.41
N LYS A 9 26.07 -18.68 28.21
CA LYS A 9 24.80 -18.08 28.68
C LYS A 9 25.03 -16.90 29.63
N ALA A 10 26.14 -16.89 30.35
CA ALA A 10 26.48 -15.84 31.30
C ALA A 10 27.10 -14.58 30.64
N LEU A 11 27.42 -14.62 29.34
CA LEU A 11 28.01 -13.49 28.63
C LEU A 11 27.01 -12.34 28.48
N LYS A 12 27.42 -11.15 28.94
CA LYS A 12 26.63 -9.91 28.82
C LYS A 12 27.24 -8.95 27.81
N PRO A 13 26.44 -8.15 27.08
CA PRO A 13 26.96 -7.09 26.23
C PRO A 13 27.73 -6.04 27.04
N LYS A 14 28.67 -5.37 26.36
CA LYS A 14 29.44 -4.21 26.86
C LYS A 14 29.39 -3.11 25.78
N ASP A 15 29.85 -1.91 26.12
CA ASP A 15 29.87 -0.77 25.19
C ASP A 15 30.68 -1.01 23.91
N ALA A 16 31.72 -1.85 24.01
CA ALA A 16 32.53 -2.30 22.88
C ALA A 16 32.46 -3.83 22.73
N SER A 17 32.67 -4.33 21.50
CA SER A 17 32.74 -5.77 21.27
C SER A 17 33.95 -6.36 21.98
N TYR A 18 33.78 -7.58 22.50
CA TYR A 18 34.87 -8.29 23.15
C TYR A 18 34.89 -9.76 22.73
N ILE A 19 36.07 -10.36 22.84
CA ILE A 19 36.34 -11.73 22.43
C ILE A 19 36.45 -12.62 23.66
N VAL A 20 35.80 -13.78 23.62
CA VAL A 20 36.02 -14.86 24.58
C VAL A 20 36.51 -16.08 23.82
N SER A 21 37.76 -16.44 24.05
CA SER A 21 38.43 -17.53 23.36
C SER A 21 37.94 -18.90 23.82
N ASP A 22 37.76 -19.80 22.86
CA ASP A 22 37.74 -21.25 23.11
C ASP A 22 39.16 -21.79 22.85
N ASP A 23 39.28 -22.90 22.13
CA ASP A 23 40.53 -23.56 21.78
C ASP A 23 40.90 -23.37 20.29
N ARG A 24 42.18 -23.50 19.96
CA ARG A 24 42.72 -23.59 18.59
C ARG A 24 42.16 -22.56 17.59
N GLY A 25 42.01 -21.32 18.05
CA GLY A 25 41.58 -20.18 17.24
C GLY A 25 40.06 -20.05 17.06
N LEU A 26 39.26 -20.95 17.64
CA LEU A 26 37.82 -20.79 17.81
C LEU A 26 37.53 -19.82 18.97
N TYR A 27 36.58 -18.91 18.78
CA TYR A 27 36.17 -17.97 19.81
C TYR A 27 34.75 -17.45 19.54
N VAL A 28 34.15 -16.83 20.54
CA VAL A 28 32.97 -15.99 20.35
C VAL A 28 33.36 -14.52 20.40
N GLU A 29 32.73 -13.73 19.54
CA GLU A 29 32.71 -12.26 19.65
C GLU A 29 31.33 -11.84 20.16
N VAL A 30 31.30 -11.18 21.32
CA VAL A 30 30.10 -10.60 21.89
C VAL A 30 30.01 -9.16 21.42
N LEU A 31 28.94 -8.83 20.69
CA LEU A 31 28.71 -7.50 20.15
C LEU A 31 27.96 -6.62 21.18
N PRO A 32 28.07 -5.28 21.10
CA PRO A 32 27.32 -4.37 21.98
C PRO A 32 25.80 -4.59 21.93
N SER A 33 25.28 -5.10 20.81
CA SER A 33 23.87 -5.47 20.64
C SER A 33 23.43 -6.72 21.41
N GLY A 34 24.34 -7.39 22.15
CA GLY A 34 24.07 -8.66 22.83
C GLY A 34 24.16 -9.89 21.94
N SER A 35 24.43 -9.73 20.64
CA SER A 35 24.66 -10.86 19.74
C SER A 35 25.99 -11.56 20.02
N ILE A 36 25.96 -12.88 20.20
CA ILE A 36 27.15 -13.72 20.38
C ILE A 36 27.44 -14.46 19.07
N VAL A 37 28.62 -14.25 18.49
CA VAL A 37 28.98 -14.74 17.15
C VAL A 37 30.18 -15.67 17.22
N TRP A 38 30.02 -16.90 16.72
CA TRP A 38 31.10 -17.87 16.57
C TRP A 38 32.03 -17.50 15.42
N ARG A 39 33.34 -17.50 15.72
CA ARG A 39 34.38 -17.14 14.78
C ARG A 39 35.58 -18.03 14.91
N TYR A 40 36.25 -18.24 13.78
CA TYR A 40 37.49 -18.97 13.69
C TYR A 40 38.56 -18.05 13.10
N ARG A 41 39.69 -17.90 13.79
CA ARG A 41 40.86 -17.16 13.31
C ARG A 41 41.97 -18.15 12.99
N TYR A 42 42.52 -18.06 11.80
CA TYR A 42 43.58 -18.93 11.31
C TYR A 42 44.64 -18.14 10.53
N ARG A 43 45.74 -18.81 10.20
CA ARG A 43 46.75 -18.31 9.27
C ARG A 43 46.84 -19.25 8.07
N LEU A 44 46.89 -18.68 6.89
CA LEU A 44 47.12 -19.37 5.62
C LEU A 44 48.03 -18.48 4.77
N ASP A 45 49.07 -19.05 4.17
CA ASP A 45 50.07 -18.32 3.37
C ASP A 45 50.65 -17.07 4.07
N GLY A 46 50.95 -17.20 5.36
CA GLY A 46 51.47 -16.10 6.20
C GLY A 46 50.46 -15.01 6.54
N LYS A 47 49.24 -15.04 5.98
CA LYS A 47 48.18 -14.05 6.23
C LYS A 47 47.23 -14.52 7.32
N ARG A 48 46.82 -13.60 8.20
CA ARG A 48 45.79 -13.86 9.22
C ARG A 48 44.41 -13.65 8.60
N GLU A 49 43.57 -14.68 8.66
CA GLU A 49 42.19 -14.63 8.18
C GLU A 49 41.20 -14.98 9.30
N LYS A 50 39.91 -14.65 9.07
CA LYS A 50 38.83 -14.83 10.03
C LYS A 50 37.58 -15.33 9.31
N LEU A 51 37.04 -16.45 9.77
CA LEU A 51 35.79 -17.04 9.31
C LEU A 51 34.69 -16.82 10.36
N THR A 52 33.48 -16.51 9.91
CA THR A 52 32.28 -16.47 10.77
C THR A 52 31.50 -17.77 10.61
N LEU A 53 31.32 -18.53 11.70
CA LEU A 53 30.70 -19.86 11.68
C LEU A 53 29.17 -19.80 11.88
N GLY A 54 28.70 -18.88 12.72
CA GLY A 54 27.28 -18.72 13.04
C GLY A 54 27.06 -17.89 14.30
N LYS A 55 25.81 -17.83 14.78
CA LYS A 55 25.44 -17.09 16.01
C LYS A 55 24.95 -18.06 17.08
N TYR A 56 25.28 -17.83 18.34
CA TYR A 56 24.67 -18.52 19.48
C TYR A 56 23.34 -17.84 19.84
N PRO A 57 22.28 -18.57 20.29
CA PRO A 57 22.22 -20.01 20.54
C PRO A 57 21.87 -20.87 19.32
N ALA A 58 21.54 -20.27 18.16
CA ALA A 58 21.15 -20.99 16.94
C ALA A 58 22.23 -21.99 16.47
N LEU A 59 23.50 -21.69 16.70
CA LEU A 59 24.63 -22.60 16.59
C LEU A 59 25.15 -22.89 18.00
N THR A 60 24.90 -24.11 18.48
CA THR A 60 25.35 -24.60 19.79
C THR A 60 26.88 -24.73 19.84
N LEU A 61 27.46 -24.76 21.04
CA LEU A 61 28.92 -24.96 21.23
C LEU A 61 29.41 -26.23 20.52
N LYS A 62 28.68 -27.35 20.68
CA LYS A 62 28.99 -28.62 20.01
C LYS A 62 29.03 -28.46 18.48
N ASN A 63 28.02 -27.83 17.89
CA ASN A 63 27.95 -27.65 16.44
C ASN A 63 28.95 -26.60 15.93
N ALA A 64 29.32 -25.62 16.76
CA ALA A 64 30.37 -24.67 16.43
C ALA A 64 31.75 -25.34 16.36
N ARG A 65 32.04 -26.31 17.24
CA ARG A 65 33.26 -27.12 17.19
C ARG A 65 33.31 -28.04 15.97
N LEU A 66 32.20 -28.69 15.61
CA LEU A 66 32.11 -29.47 14.37
C LEU A 66 32.39 -28.61 13.12
N LYS A 67 31.77 -27.43 13.02
CA LYS A 67 32.05 -26.49 11.92
C LYS A 67 33.47 -25.93 11.94
N TRP A 68 34.09 -25.86 13.11
CA TRP A 68 35.49 -25.52 13.23
C TRP A 68 36.39 -26.64 12.70
N ASP A 69 36.12 -27.91 13.03
CA ASP A 69 36.86 -29.06 12.51
C ASP A 69 36.85 -29.10 10.97
N GLU A 70 35.67 -28.91 10.37
CA GLU A 70 35.50 -28.81 8.91
C GLU A 70 36.33 -27.67 8.30
N ALA A 71 36.29 -26.48 8.91
CA ALA A 71 37.05 -25.32 8.46
C ALA A 71 38.56 -25.48 8.68
N ALA A 72 38.97 -26.11 9.77
CA ALA A 72 40.37 -26.38 10.08
C ALA A 72 40.97 -27.40 9.10
N HIS A 73 40.20 -28.42 8.71
CA HIS A 73 40.60 -29.38 7.68
C HIS A 73 40.81 -28.71 6.32
N GLN A 74 39.93 -27.81 5.91
CA GLN A 74 40.10 -27.01 4.69
C GLN A 74 41.39 -26.16 4.75
N VAL A 75 41.66 -25.51 5.88
CA VAL A 75 42.90 -24.74 6.07
C VAL A 75 44.14 -25.64 6.00
N ALA A 76 44.07 -26.86 6.56
CA ALA A 76 45.16 -27.83 6.47
C ALA A 76 45.45 -28.30 5.03
N MET A 77 44.44 -28.28 4.16
CA MET A 77 44.57 -28.56 2.73
C MET A 77 45.03 -27.36 1.89
N GLY A 78 45.36 -26.23 2.52
CA GLY A 78 45.77 -25.02 1.82
C GLY A 78 44.61 -24.18 1.27
N GLU A 79 43.36 -24.54 1.58
CA GLU A 79 42.17 -23.82 1.13
C GLU A 79 41.73 -22.78 2.18
N SER A 80 41.25 -21.62 1.75
CA SER A 80 40.66 -20.62 2.65
C SER A 80 39.13 -20.81 2.75
N PRO A 81 38.59 -21.25 3.91
CA PRO A 81 37.15 -21.33 4.12
C PRO A 81 36.45 -19.97 4.01
N ALA A 82 37.14 -18.88 4.39
CA ALA A 82 36.60 -17.53 4.30
C ALA A 82 36.41 -17.11 2.84
N LYS A 83 37.38 -17.39 1.97
CA LYS A 83 37.28 -17.14 0.53
C LYS A 83 36.25 -18.05 -0.12
N LYS A 84 36.20 -19.35 0.22
CA LYS A 84 35.17 -20.27 -0.28
C LYS A 84 33.76 -19.81 0.09
N LYS A 85 33.53 -19.44 1.34
CA LYS A 85 32.25 -18.87 1.80
C LYS A 85 31.92 -17.53 1.14
N GLN A 86 32.92 -16.72 0.82
CA GLN A 86 32.73 -15.47 0.07
C GLN A 86 32.39 -15.75 -1.40
N GLN A 87 33.06 -16.71 -2.03
CA GLN A 87 32.80 -17.17 -3.38
C GLN A 87 31.42 -17.83 -3.50
N GLU A 88 30.99 -18.66 -2.54
CA GLU A 88 29.63 -19.25 -2.48
C GLU A 88 28.54 -18.18 -2.30
N LYS A 89 28.84 -17.10 -1.56
CA LYS A 89 27.94 -15.93 -1.45
C LYS A 89 27.80 -15.16 -2.77
N VAL A 90 28.88 -15.12 -3.55
CA VAL A 90 28.92 -14.44 -4.86
C VAL A 90 28.30 -15.34 -5.94
N SER A 91 28.58 -16.64 -5.96
CA SER A 91 28.04 -17.60 -6.93
C SER A 91 26.55 -17.90 -6.71
N GLY A 92 26.04 -17.86 -5.48
CA GLY A 92 24.60 -17.89 -5.21
C GLY A 92 23.84 -16.66 -5.72
N ALA A 93 24.52 -15.52 -5.92
CA ALA A 93 23.95 -14.31 -6.50
C ALA A 93 23.98 -14.30 -8.04
N GLU A 94 24.88 -15.05 -8.68
CA GLU A 94 25.05 -15.06 -10.14
C GLU A 94 23.86 -15.64 -10.91
N ASN A 95 23.09 -16.56 -10.31
CA ASN A 95 21.96 -17.21 -10.97
C ASN A 95 20.59 -16.90 -10.33
N THR A 96 20.49 -15.86 -9.49
CA THR A 96 19.17 -15.47 -8.96
C THR A 96 18.29 -15.01 -10.12
N THR A 97 17.23 -15.77 -10.39
CA THR A 97 16.28 -15.46 -11.45
C THR A 97 15.37 -14.29 -11.04
N VAL A 98 14.74 -13.64 -12.03
CA VAL A 98 13.76 -12.58 -11.73
C VAL A 98 12.58 -13.12 -10.92
N VAL A 99 12.15 -14.37 -11.14
CA VAL A 99 11.05 -14.95 -10.34
C VAL A 99 11.43 -15.09 -8.87
N ASP A 100 12.60 -15.67 -8.57
CA ASP A 100 13.06 -15.84 -7.19
C ASP A 100 13.27 -14.48 -6.50
N PHE A 101 13.85 -13.53 -7.24
CA PHE A 101 14.07 -12.20 -6.73
C PHE A 101 12.77 -11.42 -6.52
N ALA A 102 11.78 -11.60 -7.39
CA ALA A 102 10.48 -10.96 -7.25
C ALA A 102 9.75 -11.46 -5.99
N GLU A 103 9.83 -12.75 -5.66
CA GLU A 103 9.28 -13.26 -4.40
C GLU A 103 9.95 -12.62 -3.19
N ARG A 104 11.28 -12.53 -3.21
CA ARG A 104 12.05 -11.83 -2.18
C ARG A 104 11.64 -10.36 -2.06
N PHE A 105 11.53 -9.64 -3.18
CA PHE A 105 11.08 -8.25 -3.21
C PHE A 105 9.67 -8.08 -2.63
N PHE A 106 8.75 -9.00 -2.94
CA PHE A 106 7.40 -8.93 -2.41
C PHE A 106 7.36 -9.15 -0.90
N LYS A 107 8.13 -10.12 -0.40
CA LYS A 107 8.27 -10.41 1.02
C LYS A 107 8.94 -9.26 1.79
N ASP A 108 10.06 -8.76 1.29
CA ASP A 108 10.93 -7.85 2.04
C ASP A 108 10.47 -6.39 1.97
N ILE A 109 9.82 -5.98 0.87
CA ILE A 109 9.48 -4.57 0.59
C ILE A 109 7.98 -4.39 0.41
N GLN A 110 7.37 -5.03 -0.59
CA GLN A 110 5.99 -4.68 -0.98
C GLN A 110 4.96 -4.93 0.11
N SER A 111 5.03 -6.08 0.80
CA SER A 111 4.09 -6.42 1.86
C SER A 111 4.27 -5.57 3.13
N ARG A 112 5.41 -4.88 3.27
CA ARG A 112 5.66 -3.94 4.37
C ARG A 112 5.19 -2.52 4.02
N ASP A 113 5.39 -2.11 2.78
CA ASP A 113 5.11 -0.74 2.34
C ASP A 113 3.65 -0.53 1.89
N ARG A 114 2.93 -1.61 1.58
CA ARG A 114 1.56 -1.53 1.04
C ARG A 114 0.61 -2.48 1.75
N LYS A 115 -0.55 -1.95 2.13
CA LYS A 115 -1.68 -2.73 2.65
C LYS A 115 -2.28 -3.68 1.60
N ASP A 116 -2.33 -3.25 0.33
CA ASP A 116 -2.86 -4.04 -0.78
C ASP A 116 -1.77 -4.27 -1.84
N VAL A 117 -1.41 -5.54 -2.02
CA VAL A 117 -0.44 -6.02 -3.01
C VAL A 117 -1.08 -6.81 -4.15
N THR A 118 -2.42 -6.95 -4.18
CA THR A 118 -3.14 -7.78 -5.16
C THR A 118 -2.89 -7.31 -6.60
N MET A 119 -3.02 -6.01 -6.87
CA MET A 119 -2.77 -5.47 -8.21
C MET A 119 -1.28 -5.54 -8.62
N PRO A 120 -0.32 -5.11 -7.78
CA PRO A 120 1.09 -5.35 -8.06
C PRO A 120 1.44 -6.82 -8.32
N ARG A 121 0.87 -7.75 -7.53
CA ARG A 121 1.08 -9.19 -7.70
C ARG A 121 0.54 -9.68 -9.04
N ARG A 122 -0.66 -9.22 -9.41
CA ARG A 122 -1.25 -9.51 -10.72
C ARG A 122 -0.37 -9.03 -11.87
N TYR A 123 0.16 -7.80 -11.80
CA TYR A 123 1.09 -7.30 -12.81
C TYR A 123 2.38 -8.12 -12.87
N LEU A 124 2.90 -8.53 -11.71
CA LEU A 124 4.06 -9.41 -11.66
C LEU A 124 3.78 -10.73 -12.40
N GLU A 125 2.72 -11.44 -12.02
CA GLU A 125 2.43 -12.78 -12.52
C GLU A 125 1.94 -12.81 -13.98
N LYS A 126 1.17 -11.80 -14.41
CA LYS A 126 0.52 -11.80 -15.73
C LYS A 126 1.28 -11.00 -16.79
N ASP A 127 1.98 -9.95 -16.39
CA ASP A 127 2.61 -9.03 -17.34
C ASP A 127 4.15 -9.08 -17.30
N ILE A 128 4.77 -9.44 -16.16
CA ILE A 128 6.24 -9.41 -15.99
C ILE A 128 6.88 -10.81 -16.09
N LEU A 129 6.53 -11.71 -15.17
CA LEU A 129 7.18 -13.02 -15.04
C LEU A 129 7.08 -13.91 -16.28
N PRO A 130 5.98 -13.92 -17.06
CA PRO A 130 5.90 -14.72 -18.28
C PRO A 130 6.94 -14.36 -19.35
N HIS A 131 7.66 -13.25 -19.18
CA HIS A 131 8.54 -12.70 -20.21
C HIS A 131 10.00 -12.61 -19.78
N ILE A 132 10.25 -12.29 -18.50
CA ILE A 132 11.60 -12.13 -17.97
C ILE A 132 11.86 -12.99 -16.72
N GLY A 133 10.87 -13.75 -16.24
CA GLY A 133 10.92 -14.43 -14.94
C GLY A 133 12.07 -15.43 -14.79
N SER A 134 12.37 -16.20 -15.85
CA SER A 134 13.45 -17.21 -15.84
C SER A 134 14.84 -16.64 -16.06
N LYS A 135 14.96 -15.39 -16.51
CA LYS A 135 16.27 -14.76 -16.74
C LYS A 135 16.94 -14.40 -15.41
N PRO A 136 18.27 -14.51 -15.30
CA PRO A 136 19.00 -13.95 -14.16
C PRO A 136 18.79 -12.45 -14.03
N VAL A 137 18.62 -11.94 -12.81
CA VAL A 137 18.39 -10.50 -12.55
C VAL A 137 19.50 -9.63 -13.13
N ARG A 138 20.74 -10.13 -13.10
CA ARG A 138 21.93 -9.43 -13.63
C ARG A 138 21.94 -9.27 -15.16
N ASP A 139 21.24 -10.14 -15.87
CA ASP A 139 21.23 -10.19 -17.34
C ASP A 139 20.05 -9.40 -17.93
N ILE A 140 19.20 -8.80 -17.09
CA ILE A 140 18.06 -8.02 -17.55
C ILE A 140 18.53 -6.70 -18.15
N THR A 141 18.21 -6.50 -19.42
CA THR A 141 18.55 -5.30 -20.19
C THR A 141 17.43 -4.26 -20.17
N ALA A 142 17.73 -3.04 -20.61
CA ALA A 142 16.71 -2.02 -20.86
C ALA A 142 15.72 -2.42 -21.96
N GLU A 143 16.15 -3.24 -22.93
CA GLU A 143 15.31 -3.75 -24.00
C GLU A 143 14.31 -4.79 -23.48
N ASP A 144 14.73 -5.69 -22.60
CA ASP A 144 13.83 -6.64 -21.93
C ASP A 144 12.70 -5.92 -21.19
N VAL A 145 13.07 -4.88 -20.41
CA VAL A 145 12.11 -4.04 -19.69
C VAL A 145 11.19 -3.31 -20.67
N ARG A 146 11.73 -2.78 -21.77
CA ARG A 146 10.93 -2.09 -22.80
C ARG A 146 9.88 -3.03 -23.37
N ASN A 147 10.26 -4.24 -23.75
CA ASN A 147 9.38 -5.24 -24.35
C ASN A 147 8.23 -5.61 -23.41
N VAL A 148 8.50 -5.78 -22.11
CA VAL A 148 7.45 -6.02 -21.10
C VAL A 148 6.45 -4.86 -21.03
N ILE A 149 6.94 -3.62 -20.99
CA ILE A 149 6.09 -2.43 -20.87
C ILE A 149 5.29 -2.18 -22.16
N TRP A 150 5.93 -2.29 -23.32
CA TRP A 150 5.31 -1.99 -24.61
C TRP A 150 4.22 -2.98 -24.98
N ARG A 151 4.37 -4.27 -24.65
CA ARG A 151 3.29 -5.26 -24.81
C ARG A 151 2.01 -4.82 -24.13
N LYS A 152 2.10 -4.22 -22.94
CA LYS A 152 0.91 -3.71 -22.23
C LYS A 152 0.33 -2.47 -22.89
N LYS A 153 1.19 -1.64 -23.46
CA LYS A 153 0.82 -0.43 -24.19
C LYS A 153 0.13 -0.73 -25.52
N GLU A 154 0.65 -1.71 -26.27
CA GLU A 154 0.09 -2.18 -27.55
C GLU A 154 -1.30 -2.79 -27.39
N GLN A 155 -1.64 -3.29 -26.20
CA GLN A 155 -2.99 -3.72 -25.83
C GLN A 155 -3.96 -2.54 -25.56
N GLY A 156 -3.49 -1.28 -25.63
CA GLY A 156 -4.26 -0.07 -25.34
C GLY A 156 -4.36 0.29 -23.86
N PHE A 157 -3.54 -0.31 -22.99
CA PHE A 157 -3.60 -0.11 -21.53
C PHE A 157 -2.45 0.75 -20.99
N ASP A 158 -2.29 1.98 -21.50
CA ASP A 158 -1.18 2.89 -21.14
C ASP A 158 -1.02 3.12 -19.62
N ALA A 159 -2.13 3.33 -18.90
CA ALA A 159 -2.09 3.51 -17.46
C ALA A 159 -1.55 2.27 -16.73
N ALA A 160 -1.93 1.07 -17.18
CA ALA A 160 -1.44 -0.19 -16.65
C ALA A 160 0.04 -0.40 -17.01
N ALA A 161 0.47 -0.03 -18.22
CA ALA A 161 1.88 -0.04 -18.62
C ALA A 161 2.73 0.86 -17.69
N GLY A 162 2.19 2.02 -17.31
CA GLY A 162 2.78 2.88 -16.29
C GLY A 162 2.92 2.21 -14.91
N GLN A 163 1.91 1.45 -14.48
CA GLN A 163 1.99 0.69 -13.22
C GLN A 163 3.03 -0.45 -13.29
N VAL A 164 3.08 -1.18 -14.39
CA VAL A 164 4.08 -2.24 -14.64
C VAL A 164 5.49 -1.65 -14.57
N ARG A 165 5.74 -0.53 -15.27
CA ARG A 165 7.01 0.20 -15.20
C ARG A 165 7.34 0.62 -13.76
N GLY A 166 6.38 1.17 -13.02
CA GLY A 166 6.58 1.58 -11.62
C GLY A 166 6.89 0.41 -10.68
N LEU A 167 6.34 -0.77 -10.93
CA LEU A 167 6.65 -1.99 -10.21
C LEU A 167 8.07 -2.49 -10.53
N LEU A 168 8.40 -2.58 -11.82
CA LEU A 168 9.74 -2.96 -12.30
C LEU A 168 10.81 -2.03 -11.72
N LYS A 169 10.59 -0.71 -11.75
CA LYS A 169 11.55 0.26 -11.21
C LYS A 169 11.88 -0.06 -9.75
N ARG A 170 10.87 -0.23 -8.90
CA ARG A 170 11.05 -0.50 -7.46
C ARG A 170 11.73 -1.85 -7.22
N MET A 171 11.38 -2.86 -8.01
CA MET A 171 12.02 -4.18 -7.92
C MET A 171 13.52 -4.06 -8.25
N PHE A 172 13.89 -3.41 -9.36
CA PHE A 172 15.30 -3.26 -9.73
C PHE A 172 16.07 -2.24 -8.86
N ASP A 173 15.40 -1.24 -8.26
CA ASP A 173 16.01 -0.41 -7.20
C ASP A 173 16.37 -1.25 -5.97
N TYR A 174 15.52 -2.23 -5.61
CA TYR A 174 15.83 -3.17 -4.54
C TYR A 174 16.95 -4.13 -4.94
N ALA A 175 17.01 -4.57 -6.20
CA ALA A 175 18.11 -5.40 -6.71
C ALA A 175 19.46 -4.66 -6.65
N LEU A 176 19.46 -3.37 -6.97
CA LEU A 176 20.61 -2.49 -6.82
C LEU A 176 21.03 -2.37 -5.34
N THR A 177 20.08 -2.16 -4.44
CA THR A 177 20.34 -2.15 -2.97
C THR A 177 20.93 -3.48 -2.49
N CYS A 178 20.49 -4.60 -3.07
CA CYS A 178 21.02 -5.93 -2.77
C CYS A 178 22.38 -6.23 -3.41
N GLY A 179 22.90 -5.34 -4.26
CA GLY A 179 24.16 -5.54 -4.99
C GLY A 179 24.08 -6.57 -6.12
N LEU A 180 22.88 -6.91 -6.61
CA LEU A 180 22.70 -7.90 -7.69
C LEU A 180 22.89 -7.29 -9.09
N ILE A 181 22.76 -5.98 -9.21
CA ILE A 181 22.95 -5.21 -10.44
C ILE A 181 23.72 -3.93 -10.11
N GLN A 182 24.38 -3.35 -11.12
CA GLN A 182 25.11 -2.08 -10.99
C GLN A 182 24.27 -0.85 -11.38
N ALA A 183 23.24 -1.04 -12.20
CA ALA A 183 22.35 0.01 -12.65
C ALA A 183 20.93 -0.53 -12.86
N ASN A 184 19.93 0.31 -12.61
CA ASN A 184 18.53 -0.07 -12.82
C ASN A 184 18.16 0.05 -14.32
N PRO A 185 17.86 -1.06 -15.03
CA PRO A 185 17.58 -1.02 -16.47
C PRO A 185 16.31 -0.23 -16.83
N VAL A 186 15.39 -0.03 -15.87
CA VAL A 186 14.13 0.71 -16.06
C VAL A 186 14.37 2.21 -16.24
N MET A 187 15.54 2.72 -15.82
CA MET A 187 15.84 4.15 -15.88
C MET A 187 15.98 4.67 -17.32
N ALA A 188 16.31 3.80 -18.28
CA ALA A 188 16.35 4.13 -19.70
C ALA A 188 14.97 4.43 -20.31
N LEU A 189 13.88 4.15 -19.57
CA LEU A 189 12.51 4.32 -20.03
C LEU A 189 11.80 5.31 -19.11
N PRO A 190 11.88 6.64 -19.31
CA PRO A 190 11.20 7.61 -18.46
C PRO A 190 9.68 7.42 -18.42
N MET A 191 9.05 7.63 -17.25
CA MET A 191 7.60 7.44 -17.06
C MET A 191 6.78 8.22 -18.09
N ARG A 192 7.17 9.47 -18.37
CA ARG A 192 6.52 10.36 -19.34
C ARG A 192 6.39 9.80 -20.76
N HIS A 193 7.27 8.88 -21.17
CA HIS A 193 7.20 8.24 -22.51
C HIS A 193 6.31 6.99 -22.49
N VAL A 194 6.13 6.38 -21.31
CA VAL A 194 5.28 5.21 -21.12
C VAL A 194 3.82 5.64 -20.93
N TYR A 195 3.58 6.52 -19.96
CA TYR A 195 2.27 6.98 -19.58
C TYR A 195 2.33 8.42 -19.07
N ARG A 196 1.45 9.26 -19.60
CA ARG A 196 1.13 10.56 -19.05
C ARG A 196 -0.30 10.50 -18.56
N ALA A 197 -0.52 10.66 -17.27
CA ALA A 197 -1.87 10.79 -16.75
C ALA A 197 -2.49 12.04 -17.35
N ALA A 198 -3.58 11.87 -18.10
CA ALA A 198 -4.46 12.99 -18.39
C ALA A 198 -5.13 13.38 -17.08
N ALA A 199 -4.84 14.58 -16.58
CA ALA A 199 -5.65 15.18 -15.54
C ALA A 199 -7.07 15.29 -16.12
N ARG A 200 -8.02 14.55 -15.56
CA ARG A 200 -9.43 14.80 -15.83
C ARG A 200 -9.80 16.02 -14.99
N ASP A 201 -10.53 16.98 -15.53
CA ASP A 201 -10.99 18.17 -14.79
C ASP A 201 -12.51 18.23 -14.69
N ARG A 202 -13.14 17.05 -14.64
CA ARG A 202 -14.60 16.95 -14.64
C ARG A 202 -15.19 17.27 -13.27
N ALA A 203 -16.00 18.32 -13.23
CA ALA A 203 -16.99 18.58 -12.19
C ALA A 203 -18.36 18.69 -12.89
N LEU A 204 -19.42 18.20 -12.24
CA LEU A 204 -20.78 18.32 -12.74
C LEU A 204 -21.28 19.76 -12.49
N THR A 205 -22.01 20.31 -13.45
CA THR A 205 -22.75 21.56 -13.26
C THR A 205 -23.98 21.32 -12.38
N PRO A 206 -24.60 22.38 -11.82
CA PRO A 206 -25.85 22.24 -11.08
C PRO A 206 -26.93 21.49 -11.86
N ASP A 207 -27.11 21.76 -13.16
CA ASP A 207 -28.10 21.06 -13.98
C ASP A 207 -27.76 19.58 -14.20
N GLU A 208 -26.48 19.24 -14.34
CA GLU A 208 -26.04 17.85 -14.42
C GLU A 208 -26.25 17.10 -13.09
N ILE A 209 -26.15 17.79 -11.94
CA ILE A 209 -26.55 17.23 -10.65
C ILE A 209 -28.05 16.94 -10.64
N LYS A 210 -28.91 17.85 -11.14
CA LYS A 210 -30.37 17.60 -11.24
C LYS A 210 -30.65 16.35 -12.07
N LEU A 211 -30.04 16.27 -13.26
CA LEU A 211 -30.18 15.12 -14.15
C LEU A 211 -29.68 13.84 -13.48
N PHE A 212 -28.56 13.91 -12.76
CA PHE A 212 -27.99 12.77 -12.04
C PHE A 212 -28.93 12.27 -10.93
N LEU A 213 -29.44 13.17 -10.09
CA LEU A 213 -30.39 12.84 -9.03
C LEU A 213 -31.67 12.21 -9.61
N ARG A 214 -32.20 12.78 -10.70
CA ARG A 214 -33.34 12.21 -11.42
C ARG A 214 -33.04 10.82 -11.98
N ALA A 215 -31.88 10.63 -12.59
CA ALA A 215 -31.43 9.32 -13.10
C ALA A 215 -31.32 8.28 -11.98
N MET A 216 -30.81 8.66 -10.80
CA MET A 216 -30.78 7.77 -9.64
C MET A 216 -32.20 7.40 -9.21
N GLN A 217 -33.12 8.36 -9.17
CA GLN A 217 -34.51 8.11 -8.81
C GLN A 217 -35.20 7.15 -9.78
N THR A 218 -35.10 7.38 -11.10
CA THR A 218 -35.83 6.60 -12.11
C THR A 218 -35.19 5.26 -12.45
N SER A 219 -33.90 5.08 -12.17
CA SER A 219 -33.21 3.81 -12.46
C SER A 219 -33.69 2.64 -11.59
N ASN A 220 -33.61 1.43 -12.14
CA ASN A 220 -34.02 0.18 -11.45
C ASN A 220 -32.91 -0.42 -10.56
N ILE A 221 -31.94 0.40 -10.13
CA ILE A 221 -30.91 -0.04 -9.18
C ILE A 221 -31.51 -0.12 -7.77
N ARG A 222 -30.95 -0.99 -6.91
CA ARG A 222 -31.44 -1.13 -5.53
C ARG A 222 -31.30 0.17 -4.75
N ARG A 223 -32.21 0.39 -3.80
CA ARG A 223 -32.26 1.62 -2.98
C ARG A 223 -30.93 1.92 -2.27
N GLN A 224 -30.21 0.91 -1.80
CA GLN A 224 -28.90 1.10 -1.15
C GLN A 224 -27.87 1.77 -2.08
N PHE A 225 -27.90 1.50 -3.39
CA PHE A 225 -27.02 2.17 -4.35
C PHE A 225 -27.39 3.65 -4.54
N LYS A 226 -28.69 3.95 -4.62
CA LYS A 226 -29.20 5.33 -4.73
C LYS A 226 -28.76 6.16 -3.52
N ILE A 227 -28.97 5.62 -2.32
CA ILE A 227 -28.55 6.26 -1.08
C ILE A 227 -27.03 6.43 -1.03
N ALA A 228 -26.25 5.41 -1.43
CA ALA A 228 -24.79 5.51 -1.42
C ALA A 228 -24.26 6.64 -2.31
N PHE A 229 -24.89 6.87 -3.47
CA PHE A 229 -24.52 8.00 -4.34
C PHE A 229 -24.86 9.35 -3.71
N GLN A 230 -26.03 9.49 -3.09
CA GLN A 230 -26.43 10.71 -2.38
C GLN A 230 -25.48 10.99 -1.20
N LEU A 231 -25.16 9.97 -0.40
CA LEU A 231 -24.21 10.10 0.70
C LEU A 231 -22.82 10.52 0.20
N ILE A 232 -22.28 9.93 -0.88
CA ILE A 232 -20.98 10.35 -1.42
C ILE A 232 -21.00 11.81 -1.86
N LEU A 233 -22.10 12.25 -2.49
CA LEU A 233 -22.26 13.64 -2.93
C LEU A 233 -22.37 14.61 -1.75
N MET A 234 -23.16 14.28 -0.72
CA MET A 234 -23.43 15.14 0.45
C MET A 234 -22.29 15.17 1.47
N THR A 235 -21.62 14.04 1.70
CA THR A 235 -20.61 13.90 2.77
C THR A 235 -19.18 14.10 2.28
N LEU A 236 -18.98 14.16 0.96
CA LEU A 236 -17.66 14.32 0.35
C LEU A 236 -16.68 13.21 0.74
N VAL A 237 -17.15 12.00 1.11
CA VAL A 237 -16.30 10.85 1.48
C VAL A 237 -15.86 10.04 0.27
N ARG A 238 -14.78 9.27 0.40
CA ARG A 238 -14.27 8.46 -0.71
C ARG A 238 -15.21 7.28 -0.86
N LYS A 239 -15.42 6.85 -2.11
CA LYS A 239 -16.21 5.65 -2.41
C LYS A 239 -15.81 4.46 -1.51
N SER A 240 -14.51 4.23 -1.35
CA SER A 240 -13.99 3.14 -0.53
C SER A 240 -14.29 3.32 0.97
N GLU A 241 -14.30 4.55 1.47
CA GLU A 241 -14.59 4.83 2.88
C GLU A 241 -16.06 4.48 3.18
N LEU A 242 -17.00 4.89 2.32
CA LEU A 242 -18.42 4.53 2.48
C LEU A 242 -18.67 3.03 2.30
N MET A 243 -18.00 2.40 1.34
CA MET A 243 -18.15 0.96 1.11
C MET A 243 -17.65 0.12 2.29
N LEU A 244 -16.67 0.62 3.05
CA LEU A 244 -16.11 -0.03 4.24
C LEU A 244 -16.69 0.52 5.55
N ALA A 245 -17.77 1.29 5.50
CA ALA A 245 -18.41 1.83 6.70
C ALA A 245 -19.07 0.71 7.51
N GLN A 246 -18.82 0.69 8.82
CA GLN A 246 -19.49 -0.18 9.78
C GLN A 246 -20.40 0.63 10.70
N TRP A 247 -21.50 0.02 11.14
CA TRP A 247 -22.47 0.72 11.98
C TRP A 247 -21.91 1.17 13.33
N LYS A 248 -20.91 0.48 13.87
CA LYS A 248 -20.23 0.86 15.11
C LYS A 248 -19.54 2.22 15.03
N ASP A 249 -19.21 2.67 13.81
CA ASP A 249 -18.47 3.90 13.54
C ASP A 249 -19.42 5.06 13.15
N VAL A 250 -20.72 4.79 12.95
CA VAL A 250 -21.71 5.77 12.51
C VAL A 250 -22.60 6.16 13.70
N HIS A 251 -22.29 7.31 14.30
CA HIS A 251 -23.02 7.92 15.40
C HIS A 251 -24.14 8.81 14.85
N VAL A 252 -25.14 8.18 14.24
CA VAL A 252 -26.21 8.89 13.50
C VAL A 252 -26.92 9.95 14.35
N ASN A 253 -27.21 9.65 15.63
CA ASN A 253 -27.91 10.58 16.52
C ASN A 253 -27.04 11.77 16.96
N GLU A 254 -25.73 11.61 16.97
CA GLU A 254 -24.76 12.68 17.25
C GLU A 254 -24.42 13.49 15.99
N GLY A 255 -24.92 13.05 14.82
CA GLY A 255 -24.61 13.66 13.54
C GLY A 255 -23.15 13.47 13.14
N GLU A 256 -22.55 12.33 13.49
CA GLU A 256 -21.14 12.04 13.20
C GLU A 256 -20.92 10.65 12.63
N TRP A 257 -19.93 10.54 11.74
CA TRP A 257 -19.40 9.26 11.28
C TRP A 257 -17.87 9.27 11.34
N HIS A 258 -17.31 8.36 12.13
CA HIS A 258 -15.88 8.30 12.42
C HIS A 258 -15.20 7.29 11.50
N ILE A 259 -14.61 7.75 10.39
CA ILE A 259 -13.88 6.86 9.49
C ILE A 259 -12.54 6.47 10.13
N PRO A 260 -12.32 5.17 10.43
CA PRO A 260 -11.15 4.74 11.16
C PRO A 260 -9.88 4.81 10.30
N VAL A 261 -8.72 4.87 10.96
CA VAL A 261 -7.39 5.05 10.34
C VAL A 261 -7.12 3.98 9.27
N GLU A 262 -7.56 2.75 9.49
CA GLU A 262 -7.38 1.63 8.58
C GLU A 262 -8.09 1.81 7.24
N ASN A 263 -9.24 2.50 7.25
CA ASN A 263 -10.11 2.75 6.10
C ASN A 263 -9.86 4.13 5.47
N SER A 264 -9.16 5.01 6.19
CA SER A 264 -8.77 6.33 5.73
C SER A 264 -7.54 6.29 4.84
N LYS A 265 -7.63 6.87 3.63
CA LYS A 265 -6.51 6.90 2.68
C LYS A 265 -5.29 7.68 3.20
N THR A 266 -5.51 8.68 4.06
CA THR A 266 -4.46 9.53 4.63
C THR A 266 -3.80 8.89 5.86
N GLY A 267 -4.30 7.76 6.35
CA GLY A 267 -3.80 7.13 7.57
C GLY A 267 -4.11 7.93 8.84
N LYS A 268 -5.16 8.75 8.83
CA LYS A 268 -5.65 9.52 9.97
C LYS A 268 -7.13 9.23 10.21
N LEU A 269 -7.56 9.24 11.46
CA LEU A 269 -8.98 9.24 11.83
C LEU A 269 -9.64 10.44 11.15
N HIS A 270 -10.79 10.22 10.52
CA HIS A 270 -11.53 11.28 9.86
C HIS A 270 -12.97 11.27 10.33
N ILE A 271 -13.36 12.29 11.09
CA ILE A 271 -14.75 12.50 11.49
C ILE A 271 -15.45 13.19 10.34
N VAL A 272 -16.61 12.69 9.92
CA VAL A 272 -17.53 13.28 8.94
C VAL A 272 -18.75 13.78 9.70
N TYR A 273 -19.09 15.05 9.54
CA TYR A 273 -20.28 15.63 10.17
C TYR A 273 -21.48 15.43 9.25
N LEU A 274 -22.53 14.82 9.76
CA LEU A 274 -23.69 14.40 8.99
C LEU A 274 -24.77 15.49 9.04
N SER A 275 -25.12 16.02 7.86
CA SER A 275 -26.33 16.83 7.70
C SER A 275 -27.58 16.04 8.08
N THR A 276 -28.68 16.74 8.35
CA THR A 276 -29.98 16.11 8.66
C THR A 276 -30.42 15.13 7.57
N GLN A 277 -30.21 15.47 6.29
CA GLN A 277 -30.45 14.60 5.14
C GLN A 277 -29.59 13.33 5.21
N ALA A 278 -28.29 13.48 5.45
CA ALA A 278 -27.38 12.34 5.53
C ALA A 278 -27.77 11.42 6.70
N GLN A 279 -28.15 11.99 7.85
CA GLN A 279 -28.65 11.21 8.99
C GLN A 279 -29.90 10.40 8.61
N THR A 280 -30.86 11.00 7.90
CA THR A 280 -32.06 10.28 7.43
C THR A 280 -31.70 9.15 6.48
N LEU A 281 -30.78 9.38 5.55
CA LEU A 281 -30.28 8.36 4.63
C LEU A 281 -29.59 7.20 5.36
N PHE A 282 -28.81 7.47 6.41
CA PHE A 282 -28.24 6.41 7.26
C PHE A 282 -29.33 5.65 8.04
N LYS A 283 -30.34 6.34 8.57
CA LYS A 283 -31.49 5.69 9.24
C LYS A 283 -32.24 4.78 8.27
N GLU A 284 -32.40 5.17 7.00
CA GLU A 284 -33.02 4.36 5.96
C GLU A 284 -32.16 3.14 5.57
N LEU A 285 -30.83 3.30 5.53
CA LEU A 285 -29.92 2.18 5.28
C LEU A 285 -29.94 1.11 6.38
N LYS A 286 -30.21 1.49 7.63
CA LYS A 286 -30.18 0.59 8.79
C LYS A 286 -31.07 -0.66 8.62
N PRO A 287 -32.40 -0.55 8.36
CA PRO A 287 -33.23 -1.72 8.09
C PRO A 287 -32.85 -2.44 6.79
N LEU A 288 -32.37 -1.72 5.77
CA LEU A 288 -31.92 -2.31 4.50
C LEU A 288 -30.65 -3.18 4.64
N ALA A 289 -29.85 -2.95 5.68
CA ALA A 289 -28.66 -3.72 6.02
C ALA A 289 -28.96 -4.97 6.86
N SER A 290 -30.20 -5.11 7.37
CA SER A 290 -30.60 -6.20 8.27
C SER A 290 -29.64 -6.31 9.47
N SER A 291 -29.17 -7.50 9.81
CA SER A 291 -28.23 -7.77 10.90
C SER A 291 -26.74 -7.59 10.53
N SER A 292 -26.42 -6.98 9.39
CA SER A 292 -25.02 -6.77 9.00
C SER A 292 -24.34 -5.71 9.87
N ASP A 293 -23.08 -5.93 10.20
CA ASP A 293 -22.20 -4.88 10.76
C ASP A 293 -21.87 -3.77 9.75
N TRP A 294 -21.97 -4.07 8.45
CA TRP A 294 -21.66 -3.14 7.37
C TRP A 294 -22.87 -2.26 7.03
N VAL A 295 -22.60 -0.98 6.77
CA VAL A 295 -23.61 -0.03 6.29
C VAL A 295 -24.12 -0.43 4.89
N LEU A 296 -23.24 -0.97 4.05
CA LEU A 296 -23.54 -1.44 2.70
C LEU A 296 -23.11 -2.90 2.52
N PRO A 297 -23.94 -3.88 2.94
CA PRO A 297 -23.59 -5.31 2.86
C PRO A 297 -23.67 -5.89 1.44
N GLY A 298 -22.81 -6.86 1.16
CA GLY A 298 -22.66 -7.51 -0.13
C GLY A 298 -23.91 -8.28 -0.60
N ARG A 299 -24.04 -8.46 -1.91
CA ARG A 299 -25.12 -9.26 -2.49
C ARG A 299 -24.92 -10.73 -2.10
N GLY A 300 -25.84 -11.27 -1.31
CA GLY A 300 -25.84 -12.69 -0.89
C GLY A 300 -25.02 -12.98 0.36
N THR A 301 -24.43 -11.98 1.01
CA THR A 301 -23.76 -12.16 2.30
C THR A 301 -23.80 -10.88 3.13
N LEU A 302 -24.20 -11.00 4.39
CA LEU A 302 -24.19 -9.91 5.37
C LEU A 302 -22.83 -9.74 6.05
N ALA A 303 -21.90 -10.66 5.84
CA ALA A 303 -20.58 -10.66 6.49
C ALA A 303 -19.52 -9.85 5.73
N LYS A 304 -19.81 -9.45 4.48
CA LYS A 304 -18.88 -8.69 3.63
C LYS A 304 -19.54 -7.41 3.13
N PRO A 305 -18.77 -6.34 2.90
CA PRO A 305 -19.31 -5.12 2.31
C PRO A 305 -19.62 -5.31 0.81
N PHE A 306 -20.17 -4.27 0.19
CA PHE A 306 -20.27 -4.15 -1.27
C PHE A 306 -18.94 -4.49 -1.96
N ALA A 307 -19.02 -5.22 -3.07
CA ALA A 307 -17.84 -5.50 -3.89
C ALA A 307 -17.26 -4.20 -4.49
N ASN A 308 -15.93 -4.10 -4.62
CA ASN A 308 -15.19 -2.90 -5.06
C ASN A 308 -15.75 -2.19 -6.31
N ASN A 309 -16.32 -2.96 -7.26
CA ASN A 309 -16.89 -2.45 -8.51
C ASN A 309 -18.41 -2.27 -8.50
N ALA A 310 -19.11 -2.61 -7.41
CA ALA A 310 -20.57 -2.60 -7.35
C ALA A 310 -21.14 -1.20 -7.64
N LEU A 311 -20.63 -0.15 -6.99
CA LEU A 311 -21.08 1.22 -7.25
C LEU A 311 -20.71 1.69 -8.67
N ASN A 312 -19.54 1.31 -9.20
CA ASN A 312 -19.15 1.69 -10.58
C ASN A 312 -20.14 1.11 -11.60
N GLN A 313 -20.52 -0.16 -11.42
CA GLN A 313 -21.49 -0.82 -12.29
C GLN A 313 -22.89 -0.23 -12.12
N ALA A 314 -23.31 0.06 -10.89
CA ALA A 314 -24.58 0.72 -10.62
C ALA A 314 -24.67 2.09 -11.30
N LEU A 315 -23.59 2.90 -11.23
CA LEU A 315 -23.52 4.20 -11.88
C LEU A 315 -23.68 4.07 -13.39
N LYS A 316 -22.95 3.13 -14.01
CA LYS A 316 -23.04 2.87 -15.45
C LYS A 316 -24.46 2.52 -15.88
N VAL A 317 -25.14 1.65 -15.14
CA VAL A 317 -26.51 1.23 -15.42
C VAL A 317 -27.48 2.41 -15.25
N SER A 318 -27.34 3.18 -14.18
CA SER A 318 -28.25 4.30 -13.90
C SER A 318 -28.14 5.47 -14.87
N LEU A 319 -26.97 5.66 -15.49
CA LEU A 319 -26.74 6.72 -16.48
C LEU A 319 -27.04 6.28 -17.92
N GLN A 320 -27.40 5.02 -18.14
CA GLN A 320 -27.70 4.52 -19.47
C GLN A 320 -28.93 5.25 -20.05
N GLY A 321 -28.77 5.86 -21.22
CA GLY A 321 -29.82 6.64 -21.88
C GLY A 321 -30.09 8.01 -21.27
N GLN A 322 -29.24 8.49 -20.35
CA GLN A 322 -29.32 9.84 -19.80
C GLN A 322 -28.42 10.80 -20.60
N GLU A 323 -28.87 12.03 -20.78
CA GLU A 323 -28.12 13.11 -21.44
C GLU A 323 -27.12 13.76 -20.48
N ILE A 324 -26.29 12.94 -19.81
CA ILE A 324 -25.27 13.40 -18.88
C ILE A 324 -23.91 12.95 -19.42
N PRO A 325 -22.96 13.87 -19.66
CA PRO A 325 -21.62 13.49 -20.07
C PRO A 325 -20.96 12.55 -19.06
N ALA A 326 -20.20 11.57 -19.57
CA ALA A 326 -19.61 10.52 -18.75
C ALA A 326 -18.76 11.09 -17.60
N PHE A 327 -18.99 10.56 -16.39
CA PHE A 327 -18.21 10.87 -15.21
C PHE A 327 -18.03 9.63 -14.33
N THR A 328 -17.17 9.74 -13.32
CA THR A 328 -16.87 8.70 -12.35
C THR A 328 -17.35 9.11 -10.96
N ILE A 329 -17.50 8.15 -10.05
CA ILE A 329 -17.91 8.43 -8.66
C ILE A 329 -16.97 9.45 -7.98
N HIS A 330 -15.70 9.48 -8.36
CA HIS A 330 -14.75 10.45 -7.80
C HIS A 330 -15.09 11.89 -8.21
N ASP A 331 -15.69 12.08 -9.39
CA ASP A 331 -16.08 13.40 -9.89
C ASP A 331 -17.24 14.00 -9.07
N LEU A 332 -18.03 13.19 -8.35
CA LEU A 332 -19.03 13.70 -7.40
C LEU A 332 -18.38 14.48 -6.25
N ARG A 333 -17.25 13.98 -5.71
CA ARG A 333 -16.49 14.70 -4.68
C ARG A 333 -15.85 15.97 -5.23
N ARG A 334 -15.32 15.89 -6.45
CA ARG A 334 -14.73 17.05 -7.12
C ARG A 334 -15.77 18.12 -7.41
N THR A 335 -16.96 17.70 -7.79
CA THR A 335 -18.14 18.55 -7.98
C THR A 335 -18.45 19.31 -6.68
N ALA A 336 -18.61 18.59 -5.56
CA ALA A 336 -18.86 19.22 -4.27
C ALA A 336 -17.74 20.20 -3.88
N SER A 337 -16.47 19.80 -4.03
CA SER A 337 -15.32 20.69 -3.79
C SER A 337 -15.39 21.97 -4.63
N THR A 338 -15.65 21.84 -5.94
CA THR A 338 -15.69 22.99 -6.87
C THR A 338 -16.81 23.94 -6.50
N LEU A 339 -18.03 23.42 -6.33
CA LEU A 339 -19.21 24.23 -6.03
C LEU A 339 -19.15 24.87 -4.63
N LEU A 340 -18.57 24.18 -3.63
CA LEU A 340 -18.37 24.77 -2.31
C LEU A 340 -17.40 25.97 -2.35
N HIS A 341 -16.33 25.87 -3.14
CA HIS A 341 -15.43 27.02 -3.33
C HIS A 341 -16.12 28.16 -4.10
N GLU A 342 -16.95 27.86 -5.09
CA GLU A 342 -17.75 28.87 -5.82
C GLU A 342 -18.79 29.55 -4.91
N GLN A 343 -19.32 28.83 -3.91
CA GLN A 343 -20.20 29.38 -2.87
C GLN A 343 -19.43 30.21 -1.81
N GLY A 344 -18.09 30.28 -1.89
CA GLY A 344 -17.26 31.10 -1.01
C GLY A 344 -16.80 30.41 0.28
N TRP A 345 -16.97 29.09 0.43
CA TRP A 345 -16.50 28.38 1.62
C TRP A 345 -14.96 28.41 1.73
N PRO A 346 -14.38 28.58 2.94
CA PRO A 346 -12.94 28.62 3.10
C PRO A 346 -12.28 27.30 2.70
N SER A 347 -11.19 27.39 1.91
CA SER A 347 -10.49 26.21 1.40
C SER A 347 -10.02 25.25 2.50
N ASP A 348 -9.55 25.77 3.65
CA ASP A 348 -9.15 24.92 4.77
C ASP A 348 -10.30 24.03 5.30
N VAL A 349 -11.55 24.53 5.25
CA VAL A 349 -12.75 23.79 5.70
C VAL A 349 -13.11 22.71 4.67
N VAL A 350 -13.12 23.07 3.38
CA VAL A 350 -13.44 22.16 2.27
C VAL A 350 -12.41 21.03 2.16
N GLU A 351 -11.12 21.36 2.19
CA GLU A 351 -10.02 20.39 2.10
C GLU A 351 -9.98 19.45 3.31
N LYS A 352 -10.32 19.96 4.51
CA LYS A 352 -10.45 19.14 5.72
C LYS A 352 -11.63 18.17 5.63
N ALA A 353 -12.78 18.61 5.10
CA ALA A 353 -13.92 17.72 4.84
C ALA A 353 -13.61 16.65 3.78
N LEU A 354 -12.77 16.96 2.80
CA LEU A 354 -12.28 15.98 1.82
C LEU A 354 -11.21 15.02 2.38
N ASN A 355 -10.78 15.22 3.63
CA ASN A 355 -9.66 14.51 4.24
C ASN A 355 -8.42 14.58 3.34
N HIS A 356 -8.07 15.80 2.94
CA HIS A 356 -6.83 16.10 2.22
C HIS A 356 -5.74 16.56 3.20
N THR A 357 -4.51 16.16 2.94
CA THR A 357 -3.35 16.64 3.71
C THR A 357 -2.92 17.99 3.17
N ILE A 358 -2.92 19.01 4.05
CA ILE A 358 -2.35 20.32 3.73
C ILE A 358 -0.85 20.13 3.47
N GLY A 359 -0.38 20.54 2.29
CA GLY A 359 1.01 20.43 1.89
C GLY A 359 1.91 21.49 2.53
N GLY A 360 3.22 21.24 2.51
CA GLY A 360 4.25 22.20 2.93
C GLY A 360 4.28 22.49 4.43
N VAL A 361 4.99 23.55 4.80
CA VAL A 361 5.20 23.97 6.20
C VAL A 361 3.86 24.25 6.90
N ARG A 362 2.86 24.79 6.18
CA ARG A 362 1.52 25.09 6.72
C ARG A 362 0.81 23.85 7.30
N GLY A 363 0.99 22.67 6.68
CA GLY A 363 0.41 21.42 7.17
C GLY A 363 1.05 20.88 8.46
N VAL A 364 2.25 21.35 8.81
CA VAL A 364 2.92 21.00 10.08
C VAL A 364 2.29 21.77 11.25
N TYR A 365 1.87 23.01 11.00
CA TYR A 365 1.36 23.92 12.04
C TYR A 365 -0.17 23.93 12.15
N ASN A 366 -0.91 23.80 11.05
CA ASN A 366 -2.37 23.84 11.11
C ASN A 366 -2.95 22.49 11.55
N ARG A 367 -3.27 22.38 12.84
CA ARG A 367 -3.94 21.23 13.47
C ARG A 367 -5.44 21.44 13.70
N ALA A 368 -6.02 22.53 13.21
CA ALA A 368 -7.44 22.81 13.42
C ALA A 368 -8.33 21.75 12.75
N GLU A 369 -9.42 21.38 13.43
CA GLU A 369 -10.43 20.45 12.91
C GLU A 369 -11.55 21.18 12.15
N TYR A 370 -11.75 22.46 12.43
CA TYR A 370 -12.84 23.28 11.86
C TYR A 370 -14.22 22.62 12.02
N ALA A 371 -14.47 22.02 13.18
CA ALA A 371 -15.64 21.17 13.41
C ALA A 371 -16.97 21.90 13.11
N GLU A 372 -17.18 23.05 13.75
CA GLU A 372 -18.41 23.84 13.58
C GLU A 372 -18.57 24.35 12.15
N GLN A 373 -17.51 24.90 11.54
CA GLN A 373 -17.57 25.38 10.15
C GLN A 373 -17.86 24.25 9.17
N ARG A 374 -17.35 23.04 9.44
CA ARG A 374 -17.63 21.87 8.60
C ARG A 374 -19.06 21.34 8.80
N ARG A 375 -19.62 21.40 10.01
CA ARG A 375 -21.03 21.08 10.26
C ARG A 375 -21.93 22.01 9.46
N GLU A 376 -21.70 23.31 9.58
CA GLU A 376 -22.45 24.35 8.87
C GLU A 376 -22.35 24.17 7.34
N MET A 377 -21.12 24.00 6.83
CA MET A 377 -20.86 23.79 5.41
C MET A 377 -21.55 22.54 4.86
N LEU A 378 -21.45 21.40 5.55
CA LEU A 378 -22.04 20.15 5.07
C LEU A 378 -23.57 20.17 5.17
N GLN A 379 -24.14 20.91 6.11
CA GLN A 379 -25.60 21.15 6.15
C GLN A 379 -26.04 22.03 4.97
N ALA A 380 -25.41 23.20 4.78
CA ALA A 380 -25.72 24.10 3.68
C ALA A 380 -25.55 23.44 2.31
N TRP A 381 -24.54 22.59 2.16
CA TRP A 381 -24.32 21.79 0.95
C TRP A 381 -25.44 20.77 0.71
N ALA A 382 -25.90 20.08 1.75
CA ALA A 382 -27.02 19.16 1.63
C ALA A 382 -28.33 19.88 1.29
N ASP A 383 -28.59 21.05 1.89
CA ASP A 383 -29.75 21.89 1.58
C ASP A 383 -29.72 22.38 0.12
N TYR A 384 -28.54 22.77 -0.37
CA TYR A 384 -28.36 23.13 -1.77
C TYR A 384 -28.64 21.95 -2.72
N ILE A 385 -28.16 20.74 -2.40
CA ILE A 385 -28.45 19.53 -3.19
C ILE A 385 -29.95 19.23 -3.22
N ASP A 386 -30.63 19.32 -2.08
CA ASP A 386 -32.08 19.11 -2.00
C ASP A 386 -32.84 20.15 -2.83
N GLY A 387 -32.39 21.41 -2.84
CA GLY A 387 -32.94 22.46 -3.70
C GLY A 387 -32.75 22.20 -5.21
N LEU A 388 -31.81 21.35 -5.59
CA LEU A 388 -31.63 20.89 -6.98
C LEU A 388 -32.46 19.63 -7.29
N ALA A 389 -32.90 18.87 -6.29
CA ALA A 389 -33.67 17.65 -6.52
C ALA A 389 -35.05 17.99 -7.14
N PRO A 390 -35.59 17.14 -8.04
CA PRO A 390 -36.95 17.31 -8.53
C PRO A 390 -37.94 17.33 -7.36
N SER A 391 -38.95 18.20 -7.42
CA SER A 391 -39.93 18.48 -6.35
C SER A 391 -40.76 17.28 -5.88
N THR A 392 -40.61 16.10 -6.51
CA THR A 392 -41.12 14.83 -6.03
C THR A 392 -40.20 14.26 -4.94
N ASN A 393 -40.49 14.69 -3.71
CA ASN A 393 -40.01 14.20 -2.41
C ASN A 393 -38.69 14.81 -1.92
N LEU A 394 -38.83 16.00 -1.34
CA LEU A 394 -38.14 16.31 -0.08
C LEU A 394 -38.33 15.12 0.86
N VAL A 395 -37.25 14.72 1.50
CA VAL A 395 -37.26 13.73 2.58
C VAL A 395 -38.40 14.08 3.55
N VAL A 396 -39.44 13.22 3.61
CA VAL A 396 -40.46 13.23 4.67
C VAL A 396 -40.10 12.12 5.64
#